data_AF-A0A132B8E0-F1
#
_entry.id   AF-A0A132B8E0-F1
#
_cell.length_a   1.000
_cell.length_b   1.000
_cell.length_c   1.000
_cell.angle_alpha   90.00
_cell.angle_beta   90.00
_cell.angle_gamma   90.00
#
_symmetry.space_group_name_H-M   'P 1'
#
loop_
_entity.id
_entity.type
_entity.pdbx_description
1 polymer ?
#
loop_
_entity_poly.entity_id
_entity_poly.type
_entity_poly.pdbx_seq_one_letter_code
_entity_poly.pdbx_strand_id
1 'polypeptide(L)' 'MLHTTYHKGQQQTGKFKDNIRFLPAPIGDLLLDYLVAVIPLRQVFLRQSAPHAVISPYLWWRNGRVWVDNRLT' A
#
# COMPACT_ATOMS: atom_id res chain seq x y z
N MET A 1 10.68 4.61 -12.83
CA MET A 1 11.24 3.74 -13.88
C MET A 1 11.40 2.35 -13.31
N LEU A 2 10.77 1.34 -13.91
CA LEU A 2 10.81 -0.04 -13.40
C LEU A 2 11.78 -0.86 -14.25
N HIS A 3 12.85 -1.36 -13.63
CA HIS A 3 13.74 -2.34 -14.24
C HIS A 3 13.15 -3.73 -14.05
N THR A 4 12.84 -4.41 -15.15
CA THR A 4 12.43 -5.81 -15.10
C THR A 4 13.44 -6.68 -15.83
N THR A 5 13.85 -7.76 -15.17
CA THR A 5 14.73 -8.80 -15.72
C THR A 5 13.95 -9.81 -16.56
N TYR A 6 12.62 -9.78 -16.49
CA TYR A 6 11.76 -10.75 -17.15
C TYR A 6 11.18 -10.20 -18.47
N HIS A 7 11.48 -10.90 -19.56
CA HIS A 7 10.80 -10.72 -20.84
C HIS A 7 10.73 -12.04 -21.59
N LYS A 8 9.52 -12.49 -21.93
CA LYS A 8 9.26 -13.80 -22.55
C LYS A 8 10.08 -14.05 -23.82
N GLY A 9 10.17 -13.05 -24.70
CA GLY A 9 10.97 -13.14 -25.92
C GLY A 9 12.48 -13.22 -25.67
N GLN A 10 12.98 -12.67 -24.55
CA GLN A 10 14.41 -12.76 -24.21
C GLN A 10 14.76 -14.13 -23.62
N GLN A 11 13.86 -14.70 -22.80
CA GLN A 11 14.04 -16.05 -22.28
C GLN A 11 14.08 -17.11 -23.40
N GLN A 12 13.30 -16.91 -24.46
CA GLN A 12 13.29 -17.82 -25.61
C GLN A 12 14.50 -17.66 -26.54
N THR A 13 15.11 -16.48 -26.60
CA THR A 13 16.18 -16.16 -27.57
C THR A 13 17.57 -16.07 -26.94
N GLY A 14 17.68 -16.08 -25.60
CA GLY A 14 18.93 -15.91 -24.86
C GLY A 14 19.55 -14.51 -24.97
N LYS A 15 18.89 -13.57 -25.65
CA LYS A 15 19.39 -12.20 -25.84
C LYS A 15 18.79 -11.27 -24.80
N PHE A 16 19.62 -10.78 -23.89
CA PHE A 16 19.22 -9.82 -22.86
C PHE A 16 19.33 -8.38 -23.37
N LYS A 17 18.33 -7.57 -23.06
CA LYS A 17 18.23 -6.12 -23.28
C LYS A 17 17.56 -5.53 -22.04
N ASP A 18 17.95 -4.33 -21.66
CA ASP A 18 17.29 -3.61 -20.58
C ASP A 18 15.82 -3.36 -20.90
N ASN A 19 14.93 -4.03 -20.16
CA ASN A 19 13.50 -3.81 -20.25
C ASN A 19 13.14 -2.71 -19.25
N ILE A 20 13.25 -1.49 -19.73
CA ILE A 20 12.84 -0.31 -18.99
C ILE A 20 11.35 -0.11 -19.24
N ARG A 21 10.54 -0.24 -18.20
CA ARG A 21 9.11 0.08 -18.26
C ARG A 21 8.88 1.45 -17.61
N PHE A 22 8.24 2.34 -18.35
CA PHE A 22 7.75 3.59 -17.81
C PHE A 22 6.41 3.34 -17.13
N LEU A 23 6.32 3.76 -15.88
CA LEU A 23 5.06 3.78 -15.13
C LEU A 23 4.38 5.11 -15.45
N PRO A 24 3.12 5.11 -15.94
CA PRO A 24 2.37 6.35 -16.12
C PRO A 24 2.33 7.13 -14.81
N ALA A 25 2.51 8.46 -14.88
CA ALA A 25 2.57 9.32 -13.69
C ALA A 25 1.39 9.09 -12.73
N PRO A 26 0.12 9.02 -13.19
CA PRO A 26 -1.01 8.77 -12.28
C PRO A 26 -0.92 7.44 -11.51
N ILE A 27 -0.33 6.41 -12.12
CA ILE A 27 -0.14 5.11 -11.48
C ILE A 27 1.03 5.17 -10.49
N GLY A 28 2.07 5.94 -10.82
CA GLY A 28 3.18 6.20 -9.90
C GLY A 28 2.74 6.95 -8.66
N ASP A 29 1.93 8.00 -8.83
CA ASP A 29 1.38 8.78 -7.73
C ASP A 29 0.47 7.91 -6.85
N LEU A 30 -0.43 7.13 -7.47
CA LEU A 30 -1.28 6.18 -6.74
C LEU A 30 -0.48 5.15 -5.95
N LEU A 31 0.60 4.61 -6.53
CA LEU A 31 1.48 3.68 -5.84
C LEU A 31 2.17 4.36 -4.65
N LEU A 32 2.64 5.58 -4.82
CA LEU A 32 3.29 6.34 -3.75
C LEU A 32 2.29 6.60 -2.61
N ASP A 33 1.08 7.06 -2.92
CA ASP A 33 0.01 7.28 -1.94
C ASP A 33 -0.33 6.00 -1.19
N TYR A 34 -0.40 4.87 -1.90
CA TYR A 34 -0.63 3.57 -1.27
C TYR A 34 0.49 3.19 -0.30
N LEU A 35 1.75 3.37 -0.69
CA LEU A 35 2.90 3.05 0.14
C LEU A 35 3.03 3.96 1.37
N VAL A 36 2.73 5.26 1.22
CA VAL A 36 2.95 6.28 2.26
C VAL A 36 1.75 6.41 3.20
N ALA A 37 0.52 6.31 2.70
CA ALA A 37 -0.68 6.48 3.52
C ALA A 37 -1.33 5.15 3.89
N VAL A 38 -1.60 4.29 2.91
CA VAL A 38 -2.44 3.09 3.11
C VAL A 38 -1.70 2.01 3.88
N ILE A 39 -0.43 1.72 3.55
CA ILE A 39 0.35 0.69 4.26
C ILE A 39 0.54 1.04 5.75
N PRO A 40 1.00 2.24 6.14
CA PRO A 40 1.17 2.58 7.55
C PRO A 40 -0.16 2.57 8.31
N LEU A 41 -1.23 3.08 7.69
CA LEU A 41 -2.57 3.05 8.28
C LEU A 41 -3.03 1.61 8.55
N ARG A 42 -2.83 0.70 7.58
CA ARG A 42 -3.13 -0.73 7.75
C ARG A 42 -2.29 -1.34 8.88
N GLN A 43 -1.00 -1.04 8.97
CA GLN A 43 -0.13 -1.55 10.03
C GLN A 43 -0.57 -1.09 11.42
N VAL A 44 -1.03 0.15 11.55
CA VAL A 44 -1.61 0.70 12.79
C VAL A 44 -2.87 -0.07 13.17
N PHE A 45 -3.80 -0.27 12.23
CA PHE A 45 -5.03 -1.02 12.49
C PHE A 45 -4.79 -2.48 12.87
N LEU A 46 -3.83 -3.13 12.22
CA LEU A 46 -3.47 -4.52 12.51
C LEU A 46 -2.50 -4.65 13.70
N ARG A 47 -2.11 -3.53 14.33
CA ARG A 47 -1.12 -3.47 15.42
C ARG A 47 0.20 -4.19 15.08
N GLN A 48 0.57 -4.22 13.81
CA GLN A 48 1.75 -4.94 13.32
C GLN A 48 3.06 -4.22 13.68
N SER A 49 3.02 -2.89 13.73
CA SER A 49 4.18 -2.06 14.11
C SER A 49 4.29 -1.87 15.63
N ALA A 50 3.17 -1.85 16.34
CA ALA A 50 3.12 -1.72 17.81
C ALA A 50 1.93 -2.51 18.39
N PRO A 51 2.14 -3.77 18.80
CA PRO A 51 1.08 -4.69 19.23
C PRO A 51 0.23 -4.19 20.41
N HIS A 52 0.79 -3.31 21.24
CA HIS A 52 0.18 -2.78 22.46
C HIS A 52 -0.19 -1.29 22.34
N ALA A 53 0.00 -0.67 21.17
CA ALA A 53 -0.39 0.72 20.99
C ALA A 53 -1.92 0.83 21.07
N VAL A 54 -2.38 1.68 21.99
CA VAL A 54 -3.80 2.02 22.10
C VAL A 54 -4.15 2.93 20.92
N ILE A 55 -5.04 2.47 20.06
CA ILE A 55 -5.58 3.29 18.98
C ILE A 55 -6.50 4.34 19.61
N SER A 56 -6.42 5.59 19.16
CA SER A 56 -7.27 6.66 19.67
C SER A 56 -8.75 6.29 19.52
N PRO A 57 -9.56 6.41 20.58
CA PRO A 57 -11.00 6.13 20.50
C PRO A 57 -11.71 7.08 19.54
N TYR A 58 -11.12 8.23 19.21
CA TYR A 58 -11.70 9.21 18.31
C TYR A 58 -11.43 8.94 16.82
N LEU A 59 -10.71 7.87 16.47
CA LEU A 59 -10.35 7.59 15.08
C LEU A 59 -11.58 7.43 14.17
N TRP A 60 -12.70 6.95 14.73
CA TRP A 60 -13.97 6.77 14.04
C TRP A 60 -15.04 7.76 14.51
N TRP A 61 -14.65 8.89 15.10
CA TRP A 61 -15.61 9.86 15.60
C TRP A 61 -16.43 10.48 14.46
N ARG A 62 -17.75 10.45 14.59
CA ARG A 62 -18.68 11.11 13.66
C ARG A 62 -19.75 11.86 14.45
N ASN A 63 -20.00 13.12 14.11
CA ASN A 63 -21.08 13.94 14.67
C ASN A 63 -21.11 13.95 16.21
N GLY A 64 -19.97 14.14 16.89
CA GLY A 64 -19.95 14.21 18.35
C GLY A 64 -19.87 12.87 19.08
N ARG A 65 -19.94 11.73 18.39
CA ARG A 65 -19.94 10.41 19.03
C ARG A 65 -18.82 9.51 18.50
N VAL A 66 -18.11 8.90 19.45
CA VAL A 66 -17.19 7.78 19.19
C VAL A 66 -18.03 6.54 18.89
N TRP A 67 -17.64 5.78 17.86
CA TRP A 67 -18.29 4.50 17.56
C TRP A 67 -18.05 3.54 18.71
N VAL A 68 -19.13 2.91 19.21
CA VAL A 68 -19.04 1.93 20.29
C VAL A 68 -18.38 0.68 19.71
N ASP A 69 -17.31 0.19 20.34
CA ASP A 69 -16.46 -0.92 19.88
C ASP A 69 -17.21 -2.27 19.70
N ASN A 70 -18.51 -2.30 20.04
CA ASN A 70 -19.30 -3.52 20.17
C ASN A 70 -20.23 -3.81 18.99
N ARG A 71 -20.18 -3.10 17.85
CA ARG A 71 -21.05 -3.39 16.69
C ARG A 71 -20.39 -3.15 15.34
N LEU A 72 -19.82 -4.21 14.78
CA LEU A 72 -19.77 -4.40 13.33
C LEU A 72 -21.01 -5.23 12.95
N THR A 73 -22.11 -4.56 12.61
CA THR A 73 -23.28 -5.15 11.94
C THR A 73 -23.30 -4.72 10.50
#